data_AF-A0AA39MGC7-F1
#
_entry.id   AF-A0AA39MGC7-F1
#
_cell.length_a   1.000
_cell.length_b   1.000
_cell.length_c   1.000
_cell.angle_alpha   90.00
_cell.angle_beta   90.00
_cell.angle_gamma   90.00
#
_symmetry.space_group_name_H-M   'P 1'
#
loop_
_entity.id
_entity.type
_entity.pdbx_description
1 polymer ?
#
loop_
_entity_poly.entity_id
_entity_poly.type
_entity_poly.pdbx_seq_one_letter_code
_entity_poly.pdbx_strand_id
1 'polypeptide(L)'
;MQSADRQLSSDIQALNIPCDGMSPPPSCGTTIRDNIEHLFYCVCSDTLPPVPKVGHGFEDPQVVWPADPEYFIDRHWASNTMPYQGFIPVNHNSVYRCELFDSLNHTLQSIPVYSSGPDIWSVDGSLVEKWRNLETLLQHLKRLLEDKFLTHQNLGHTSFPLPWKYGYHHTKHSRTAMAHAAIRSRDAFIIMAAELSYLLALASAPMSTEDDEFHVVGSVDRTDRWKLGRSDSVVVVDAT
;
A
#
# COMPACT_ATOMS: atom_id res chain seq x y z
N MET A 1 -36.84 30.80 -16.86
CA MET A 1 -35.95 30.59 -15.70
C MET A 1 -35.00 29.47 -16.06
N GLN A 2 -33.74 29.83 -16.37
CA GLN A 2 -32.63 28.92 -16.67
C GLN A 2 -31.64 28.97 -15.50
N SER A 3 -31.14 27.82 -15.05
CA SER A 3 -29.99 27.69 -14.14
C SER A 3 -29.41 26.30 -14.42
N ALA A 4 -28.32 26.15 -15.18
CA ALA A 4 -26.90 26.43 -14.91
C ALA A 4 -26.19 25.22 -14.24
N ASP A 5 -25.92 24.20 -15.03
CA ASP A 5 -24.91 23.17 -14.75
C ASP A 5 -23.50 23.75 -15.02
N ARG A 6 -22.60 23.65 -14.03
CA ARG A 6 -21.16 23.93 -14.19
C ARG A 6 -20.40 22.61 -14.26
N GLN A 7 -19.90 22.29 -15.45
CA GLN A 7 -18.82 21.33 -15.67
C GLN A 7 -17.52 21.85 -15.04
N LEU A 8 -16.88 21.03 -14.19
CA LEU A 8 -15.48 21.19 -13.79
C LEU A 8 -14.63 20.33 -14.73
N SER A 9 -14.00 20.99 -15.72
CA SER A 9 -12.90 20.46 -16.51
C SER A 9 -11.62 20.53 -15.67
N SER A 10 -10.93 19.42 -15.46
CA SER A 10 -9.57 19.40 -14.92
C SER A 10 -8.62 18.92 -16.01
N ASP A 11 -7.85 19.86 -16.55
CA ASP A 11 -6.82 19.62 -17.56
C ASP A 11 -5.63 18.88 -16.93
N ILE A 12 -5.41 17.62 -17.32
CA ILE A 12 -4.16 16.88 -17.09
C ILE A 12 -3.37 16.95 -18.40
N GLN A 13 -2.29 17.70 -18.42
CA GLN A 13 -1.39 17.74 -19.58
C GLN A 13 -0.32 16.65 -19.44
N ALA A 14 -0.46 15.58 -20.23
CA ALA A 14 0.60 14.61 -20.46
C ALA A 14 1.72 15.28 -21.28
N LEU A 15 2.90 15.44 -20.70
CA LEU A 15 4.07 15.97 -21.40
C LEU A 15 4.78 14.83 -22.14
N ASN A 16 4.52 14.71 -23.46
CA ASN A 16 5.29 13.85 -24.34
C ASN A 16 6.56 14.59 -24.80
N ILE A 17 7.72 14.13 -24.34
CA ILE A 17 9.03 14.58 -24.85
C ILE A 17 9.47 13.62 -25.95
N PRO A 18 9.74 14.06 -27.19
CA PRO A 18 10.30 13.18 -28.21
C PRO A 18 11.83 13.10 -28.03
N CYS A 19 12.35 11.90 -27.75
CA CYS A 19 13.77 11.62 -27.81
C CYS A 19 14.05 10.58 -28.90
N ASP A 20 14.82 11.03 -29.90
CA ASP A 20 15.42 10.23 -30.95
C ASP A 20 16.45 9.25 -30.37
N GLY A 21 16.42 8.00 -30.87
CA GLY A 21 17.59 7.13 -30.93
C GLY A 21 17.87 6.21 -29.73
N MET A 22 17.68 4.90 -29.99
CA MET A 22 18.18 3.72 -29.25
C MET A 22 17.42 3.34 -27.97
N SER A 23 16.52 2.35 -28.10
CA SER A 23 15.68 1.80 -27.04
C SER A 23 16.42 0.78 -26.14
N PRO A 24 16.59 1.05 -24.84
CA PRO A 24 16.51 0.00 -23.81
C PRO A 24 15.03 -0.41 -23.60
N PRO A 25 14.74 -1.58 -23.00
CA PRO A 25 13.35 -2.00 -22.76
C PRO A 25 12.62 -0.90 -21.98
N PRO A 26 11.38 -0.52 -22.35
CA PRO A 26 10.68 0.51 -21.63
C PRO A 26 10.54 0.06 -20.19
N SER A 27 11.21 0.76 -19.27
CA SER A 27 10.84 0.69 -17.86
C SER A 27 9.41 1.18 -17.82
N CYS A 28 8.46 0.26 -17.73
CA CYS A 28 7.04 0.55 -17.76
C CYS A 28 6.68 1.17 -16.42
N GLY A 29 7.07 2.42 -16.24
CA GLY A 29 6.83 3.19 -15.04
C GLY A 29 6.48 4.62 -15.39
N THR A 30 5.39 5.11 -14.83
CA THR A 30 4.98 6.50 -14.95
C THR A 30 5.52 7.24 -13.74
N THR A 31 6.18 8.37 -13.97
CA THR A 31 6.52 9.27 -12.87
C THR A 31 5.36 10.24 -12.68
N ILE A 32 4.74 10.23 -11.51
CA ILE A 32 3.63 11.12 -11.16
C ILE A 32 4.14 12.15 -10.17
N ARG A 33 3.84 13.42 -10.44
CA ARG A 33 4.21 14.55 -9.61
C ARG A 33 2.95 15.08 -8.93
N ASP A 34 2.95 15.15 -7.61
CA ASP A 34 1.81 15.72 -6.88
C ASP A 34 1.86 17.26 -6.88
N ASN A 35 0.87 17.88 -6.25
CA ASN A 35 0.74 19.33 -6.12
C ASN A 35 1.70 19.97 -5.11
N ILE A 36 2.58 19.17 -4.46
CA ILE A 36 3.58 19.59 -3.47
C ILE A 36 4.99 19.19 -3.95
N GLU A 37 5.14 18.85 -5.22
CA GLU A 37 6.42 18.52 -5.87
C GLU A 37 7.05 17.17 -5.48
N HIS A 38 6.32 16.27 -4.83
CA HIS A 38 6.79 14.90 -4.62
C HIS A 38 6.74 14.11 -5.94
N LEU A 39 7.79 13.32 -6.19
CA LEU A 39 7.90 12.45 -7.35
C LEU A 39 7.65 11.00 -6.94
N PHE A 40 6.63 10.40 -7.53
CA PHE A 40 6.27 9.00 -7.32
C PHE A 40 6.56 8.22 -8.59
N TYR A 41 7.26 7.10 -8.49
CA TYR A 41 7.50 6.21 -9.62
C TYR A 41 6.52 5.03 -9.56
N CYS A 42 5.52 5.04 -10.43
CA CYS A 42 4.47 4.03 -10.50
C CYS A 42 4.81 3.01 -11.57
N VAL A 43 5.19 1.79 -11.18
CA VAL A 43 5.39 0.68 -12.12
C VAL A 43 4.02 0.20 -12.61
N CYS A 44 3.76 0.31 -13.91
CA CYS A 44 2.51 -0.11 -14.56
C CYS A 44 1.22 0.61 -14.10
N SER A 45 1.30 1.83 -13.58
CA SER A 45 0.12 2.70 -13.32
C SER A 45 0.41 4.12 -13.77
N ASP A 46 -0.61 4.82 -14.27
CA ASP A 46 -0.59 6.24 -14.66
C ASP A 46 -1.27 7.16 -13.62
N THR A 47 -1.83 6.58 -12.57
CA THR A 47 -2.51 7.30 -11.48
C THR A 47 -1.93 6.91 -10.13
N LEU A 48 -1.78 7.92 -9.25
CA LEU A 48 -1.47 7.68 -7.85
C LEU A 48 -2.71 7.12 -7.16
N PRO A 49 -2.55 6.18 -6.21
CA PRO A 49 -3.65 5.85 -5.33
C PRO A 49 -4.14 7.13 -4.64
N PRO A 50 -5.45 7.33 -4.47
CA PRO A 50 -5.99 8.54 -3.87
C PRO A 50 -5.41 8.74 -2.48
N VAL A 51 -4.74 9.88 -2.24
CA VAL A 51 -4.23 10.25 -0.91
C VAL A 51 -5.42 10.66 -0.03
N PRO A 52 -5.63 10.02 1.14
CA PRO A 52 -6.71 10.41 2.05
C PRO A 52 -6.60 11.89 2.45
N LYS A 53 -7.67 12.66 2.26
CA LYS A 53 -7.73 14.07 2.70
C LYS A 53 -8.13 14.14 4.16
N VAL A 54 -7.34 14.83 4.98
CA VAL A 54 -7.67 15.12 6.38
C VAL A 54 -9.02 15.86 6.45
N GLY A 55 -10.01 15.29 7.15
CA GLY A 55 -11.37 15.83 7.27
C GLY A 55 -12.45 15.09 6.47
N HIS A 56 -12.05 14.23 5.53
CA HIS A 56 -12.91 13.23 4.88
C HIS A 56 -12.34 11.84 5.14
N GLY A 57 -12.21 11.48 6.43
CA GLY A 57 -12.04 10.08 6.79
C GLY A 57 -13.26 9.33 6.28
N PHE A 58 -13.07 8.36 5.39
CA PHE A 58 -14.11 7.37 5.15
C PHE A 58 -14.49 6.80 6.51
N GLU A 59 -15.78 6.84 6.87
CA GLU A 59 -16.24 6.02 7.99
C GLU A 59 -15.85 4.60 7.64
N ASP A 60 -14.87 4.06 8.36
CA ASP A 60 -14.39 2.72 8.07
C ASP A 60 -15.60 1.79 8.26
N PRO A 61 -16.09 1.15 7.17
CA PRO A 61 -17.22 0.24 7.29
C PRO A 61 -16.83 -0.82 8.30
N GLN A 62 -17.79 -1.31 9.10
CA GLN A 62 -17.54 -2.47 9.96
C GLN A 62 -16.78 -3.51 9.14
N VAL A 63 -15.64 -3.95 9.66
CA VAL A 63 -14.74 -4.85 8.94
C VAL A 63 -15.43 -6.21 8.83
N VAL A 64 -16.22 -6.36 7.78
CA VAL A 64 -16.86 -7.61 7.38
C VAL A 64 -16.04 -8.17 6.25
N TRP A 65 -15.21 -9.17 6.58
CA TRP A 65 -14.39 -9.83 5.58
C TRP A 65 -15.27 -10.60 4.60
N PRO A 66 -15.06 -10.43 3.28
CA PRO A 66 -15.87 -11.14 2.31
C PRO A 66 -15.60 -12.63 2.39
N ALA A 67 -16.65 -13.42 2.14
CA ALA A 67 -16.52 -14.87 2.01
C ALA A 67 -15.62 -15.26 0.82
N ASP A 68 -15.54 -14.37 -0.18
CA ASP A 68 -14.64 -14.50 -1.33
C ASP A 68 -13.58 -13.39 -1.34
N PRO A 69 -12.28 -13.72 -1.23
CA PRO A 69 -11.20 -12.74 -1.32
C PRO A 69 -11.16 -11.96 -2.64
N GLU A 70 -11.70 -12.50 -3.73
CA GLU A 70 -11.76 -11.81 -5.03
C GLU A 70 -12.48 -10.46 -4.91
N TYR A 71 -13.54 -10.37 -4.10
CA TYR A 71 -14.24 -9.10 -3.83
C TYR A 71 -13.34 -8.04 -3.16
N PHE A 72 -12.33 -8.45 -2.40
CA PHE A 72 -11.38 -7.52 -1.81
C PHE A 72 -10.32 -7.09 -2.83
N ILE A 73 -9.85 -8.03 -3.66
CA ILE A 73 -8.84 -7.82 -4.70
C ILE A 73 -9.32 -6.81 -5.75
N ASP A 74 -10.56 -6.95 -6.21
CA ASP A 74 -11.12 -6.12 -7.28
C ASP A 74 -11.64 -4.76 -6.80
N ARG A 75 -11.62 -4.53 -5.48
CA ARG A 75 -12.14 -3.29 -4.90
C ARG A 75 -11.07 -2.20 -4.97
N HIS A 76 -11.52 -0.97 -5.23
CA HIS A 76 -10.69 0.23 -5.05
C HIS A 76 -10.42 0.48 -3.57
N TRP A 77 -9.27 1.05 -3.23
CA TRP A 77 -8.92 1.35 -1.84
C TRP A 77 -9.99 2.24 -1.20
N ALA A 78 -10.65 1.73 -0.16
CA ALA A 78 -11.86 2.33 0.39
C ALA A 78 -11.85 2.50 1.92
N SER A 79 -10.75 2.15 2.60
CA SER A 79 -10.69 2.19 4.07
C SER A 79 -9.26 2.40 4.55
N ASN A 80 -9.11 3.30 5.52
CA ASN A 80 -7.82 3.57 6.14
C ASN A 80 -7.36 2.43 7.05
N THR A 81 -8.28 1.57 7.51
CA THR A 81 -7.94 0.36 8.27
C THR A 81 -7.34 -0.75 7.40
N MET A 82 -7.39 -0.63 6.08
CA MET A 82 -6.87 -1.64 5.14
C MET A 82 -5.95 -1.02 4.09
N PRO A 83 -4.86 -0.33 4.51
CA PRO A 83 -4.00 0.46 3.62
C PRO A 83 -3.24 -0.41 2.61
N TYR A 84 -3.03 -1.69 2.93
CA TYR A 84 -2.40 -2.65 2.03
C TYR A 84 -3.21 -2.98 0.78
N GLN A 85 -4.49 -2.58 0.71
CA GLN A 85 -5.28 -2.71 -0.51
C GLN A 85 -4.65 -1.92 -1.68
N GLY A 86 -3.96 -0.80 -1.40
CA GLY A 86 -3.21 -0.04 -2.39
C GLY A 86 -1.95 -0.75 -2.92
N PHE A 87 -1.55 -1.88 -2.32
CA PHE A 87 -0.40 -2.69 -2.71
C PHE A 87 -0.79 -3.96 -3.49
N ILE A 88 -2.08 -4.15 -3.79
CA ILE A 88 -2.54 -5.26 -4.63
C ILE A 88 -2.11 -5.00 -6.08
N PRO A 89 -1.38 -5.93 -6.73
CA PRO A 89 -0.96 -5.73 -8.11
C PRO A 89 -2.14 -5.67 -9.08
N VAL A 90 -2.13 -4.69 -9.99
CA VAL A 90 -3.15 -4.56 -11.06
C VAL A 90 -3.28 -5.84 -11.88
N ASN A 91 -2.14 -6.50 -12.17
CA ASN A 91 -2.13 -7.83 -12.74
C ASN A 91 -1.87 -8.86 -11.64
N HIS A 92 -2.92 -9.37 -11.00
CA HIS A 92 -2.81 -10.35 -9.92
C HIS A 92 -2.04 -11.63 -10.34
N ASN A 93 -2.05 -11.99 -11.62
CA ASN A 93 -1.36 -13.19 -12.10
C ASN A 93 0.16 -13.02 -12.10
N SER A 94 0.65 -11.78 -12.00
CA SER A 94 2.09 -11.52 -11.86
C SER A 94 2.65 -12.03 -10.54
N VAL A 95 1.84 -12.08 -9.47
CA VAL A 95 2.24 -12.60 -8.16
C VAL A 95 2.74 -14.04 -8.28
N TYR A 96 2.03 -14.86 -9.06
CA TYR A 96 2.33 -16.27 -9.25
C TYR A 96 3.58 -16.54 -10.10
N ARG A 97 4.19 -15.52 -10.71
CA ARG A 97 5.46 -15.65 -11.44
C ARG A 97 6.67 -15.59 -10.51
N CYS A 98 6.48 -15.17 -9.27
CA CYS A 98 7.53 -15.18 -8.26
C CYS A 98 7.76 -16.62 -7.78
N GLU A 99 9.01 -17.06 -7.68
CA GLU A 99 9.38 -18.41 -7.21
C GLU A 99 8.77 -18.76 -5.85
N LEU A 100 8.62 -17.76 -4.97
CA LEU A 100 8.00 -17.92 -3.66
C LEU A 100 6.52 -18.33 -3.76
N PHE A 101 5.82 -17.85 -4.80
CA PHE A 101 4.38 -18.01 -5.00
C PHE A 101 4.03 -18.97 -6.15
N ASP A 102 5.01 -19.62 -6.79
CA ASP A 102 4.77 -20.52 -7.93
C ASP A 102 3.82 -21.68 -7.56
N SER A 103 3.89 -22.17 -6.32
CA SER A 103 2.96 -23.19 -5.83
C SER A 103 1.48 -22.76 -5.80
N LEU A 104 1.18 -21.47 -5.95
CA LEU A 104 -0.17 -20.92 -6.03
C LEU A 104 -0.68 -20.83 -7.47
N ASN A 105 0.15 -21.11 -8.48
CA ASN A 105 -0.16 -20.93 -9.90
C ASN A 105 -1.13 -22.00 -10.44
N HIS A 106 -2.35 -21.98 -9.90
CA HIS A 106 -3.42 -22.91 -10.23
C HIS A 106 -4.70 -22.14 -10.50
N THR A 107 -5.35 -22.44 -11.63
CA THR A 107 -6.73 -22.07 -11.94
C THR A 107 -7.73 -23.07 -11.35
N LEU A 108 -9.02 -22.72 -11.35
CA LEU A 108 -10.11 -23.60 -10.91
C LEU A 108 -10.11 -24.97 -11.62
N GLN A 109 -9.65 -25.01 -12.87
CA GLN A 109 -9.58 -26.24 -13.67
C GLN A 109 -8.31 -27.05 -13.39
N SER A 110 -7.21 -26.37 -13.07
CA SER A 110 -5.88 -27.01 -12.90
C SER A 110 -5.55 -27.41 -11.46
N ILE A 111 -6.31 -26.93 -10.47
CA ILE A 111 -6.04 -27.24 -9.07
C ILE A 111 -6.26 -28.73 -8.79
N PRO A 112 -5.25 -29.44 -8.23
CA PRO A 112 -5.33 -30.89 -8.06
C PRO A 112 -6.25 -31.23 -6.90
N VAL A 113 -7.49 -31.58 -7.21
CA VAL A 113 -8.51 -32.03 -6.26
C VAL A 113 -8.83 -33.49 -6.55
N TYR A 114 -8.80 -34.32 -5.51
CA TYR A 114 -9.06 -35.75 -5.59
C TYR A 114 -10.14 -36.17 -4.58
N SER A 115 -10.76 -37.32 -4.83
CA SER A 115 -11.70 -37.93 -3.90
C SER A 115 -10.96 -38.89 -2.98
N SER A 116 -11.08 -38.66 -1.67
CA SER A 116 -10.56 -39.57 -0.63
C SER A 116 -11.59 -40.64 -0.22
N GLY A 117 -12.82 -40.55 -0.73
CA GLY A 117 -13.93 -41.42 -0.40
C GLY A 117 -15.27 -40.87 -0.94
N PRO A 118 -16.38 -41.60 -0.77
CA PRO A 118 -17.70 -41.14 -1.18
C PRO A 118 -18.00 -39.76 -0.58
N ASP A 119 -18.32 -38.78 -1.43
CA ASP A 119 -18.61 -37.39 -1.03
C ASP A 119 -17.54 -36.72 -0.16
N ILE A 120 -16.28 -37.12 -0.31
CA ILE A 120 -15.13 -36.49 0.36
C ILE A 120 -14.11 -36.11 -0.70
N TRP A 121 -13.97 -34.79 -0.89
CA TRP A 121 -13.03 -34.19 -1.82
C TRP A 121 -12.00 -33.34 -1.06
N SER A 122 -10.74 -33.43 -1.49
CA SER A 122 -9.60 -32.75 -0.87
C SER A 122 -8.63 -32.25 -1.94
N VAL A 123 -7.87 -31.19 -1.63
CA VAL A 123 -6.71 -30.79 -2.43
C VAL A 123 -5.57 -31.78 -2.19
N ASP A 124 -4.76 -32.03 -3.23
CA ASP A 124 -3.55 -32.85 -3.15
C ASP A 124 -2.72 -32.54 -1.90
N GLY A 125 -2.33 -33.60 -1.17
CA GLY A 125 -1.64 -33.45 0.10
C GLY A 125 -0.32 -32.67 -0.04
N SER A 126 0.45 -32.93 -1.10
CA SER A 126 1.72 -32.24 -1.33
C SER A 126 1.52 -30.74 -1.60
N LEU A 127 0.42 -30.37 -2.28
CA LEU A 127 0.07 -28.98 -2.50
C LEU A 127 -0.36 -28.29 -1.20
N VAL A 128 -1.19 -28.96 -0.38
CA VAL A 128 -1.59 -28.47 0.95
C VAL A 128 -0.36 -28.20 1.82
N GLU A 129 0.64 -29.09 1.82
CA GLU A 129 1.86 -28.88 2.59
C GLU A 129 2.67 -27.67 2.10
N LYS A 130 2.80 -27.50 0.78
CA LYS A 130 3.45 -26.31 0.20
C LYS A 130 2.74 -25.02 0.63
N TRP A 131 1.42 -24.98 0.54
CA TRP A 131 0.63 -23.80 0.92
C TRP A 131 0.72 -23.52 2.42
N ARG A 132 0.67 -24.56 3.27
CA ARG A 132 0.85 -24.44 4.73
C ARG A 132 2.23 -23.87 5.09
N ASN A 133 3.28 -24.36 4.45
CA ASN A 133 4.64 -23.90 4.70
C ASN A 133 4.83 -22.46 4.24
N LEU A 134 4.30 -22.11 3.06
CA LEU A 134 4.29 -20.74 2.56
C LEU A 134 3.54 -19.80 3.52
N GLU A 135 2.33 -20.17 3.93
CA GLU A 135 1.52 -19.37 4.87
C GLU A 135 2.22 -19.17 6.21
N THR A 136 2.92 -20.19 6.71
CA THR A 136 3.71 -20.09 7.95
C THR A 136 4.89 -19.13 7.78
N LEU A 137 5.61 -19.22 6.65
CA LEU A 137 6.72 -18.35 6.33
C LEU A 137 6.28 -16.88 6.22
N LEU A 138 5.20 -16.61 5.49
CA LEU A 138 4.66 -15.27 5.30
C LEU A 138 4.14 -14.68 6.62
N GLN A 139 3.49 -15.48 7.47
CA GLN A 139 3.10 -15.05 8.82
C GLN A 139 4.31 -14.72 9.70
N HIS A 140 5.40 -15.49 9.59
CA HIS A 140 6.62 -15.20 10.34
C HIS A 140 7.26 -13.89 9.87
N LEU A 141 7.36 -13.69 8.56
CA LEU A 141 7.85 -12.44 7.97
C LEU A 141 7.00 -11.24 8.41
N LYS A 142 5.67 -11.40 8.41
CA LYS A 142 4.74 -10.37 8.86
C LYS A 142 5.01 -9.97 10.30
N ARG A 143 5.16 -10.92 11.22
CA ARG A 143 5.50 -10.63 12.63
C ARG A 143 6.84 -9.92 12.77
N LEU A 144 7.87 -10.37 12.04
CA LEU A 144 9.18 -9.70 12.07
C LEU A 144 9.12 -8.25 11.58
N LEU A 145 8.28 -7.99 10.57
CA LEU A 145 8.03 -6.65 10.07
C LEU A 145 7.27 -5.84 11.12
N GLU A 146 6.15 -6.35 11.63
CA GLU A 146 5.35 -5.73 12.71
C GLU A 146 6.19 -5.38 13.94
N ASP A 147 7.11 -6.25 14.36
CA ASP A 147 8.02 -6.02 15.48
C ASP A 147 9.00 -4.88 15.20
N LYS A 148 9.50 -4.77 13.96
CA LYS A 148 10.30 -3.61 13.52
C LYS A 148 9.48 -2.32 13.48
N PHE A 149 8.15 -2.42 13.33
CA PHE A 149 7.21 -1.30 13.38
C PHE A 149 6.75 -0.88 14.77
N LEU A 150 7.26 -1.49 15.85
CA LEU A 150 6.90 -1.05 17.20
C LEU A 150 7.17 0.45 17.46
N THR A 151 8.02 1.10 16.66
CA THR A 151 8.25 2.55 16.68
C THR A 151 7.19 3.39 15.95
N HIS A 152 6.36 2.80 15.09
CA HIS A 152 5.31 3.48 14.30
C HIS A 152 3.88 3.15 14.80
N GLN A 153 3.76 2.83 16.10
CA GLN A 153 2.77 1.97 16.76
C GLN A 153 1.26 2.28 16.63
N ASN A 154 0.81 3.24 15.82
CA ASN A 154 -0.57 3.75 15.85
C ASN A 154 -1.31 3.73 14.50
N LEU A 155 -1.03 2.79 13.61
CA LEU A 155 -1.70 2.78 12.29
C LEU A 155 -3.11 2.17 12.29
N GLY A 156 -3.50 1.44 13.35
CA GLY A 156 -4.87 0.91 13.49
C GLY A 156 -5.34 0.01 12.33
N HIS A 157 -4.42 -0.55 11.54
CA HIS A 157 -4.79 -1.38 10.40
C HIS A 157 -5.26 -2.77 10.85
N THR A 158 -6.21 -3.34 10.12
CA THR A 158 -6.79 -4.65 10.41
C THR A 158 -6.36 -5.64 9.35
N SER A 159 -5.84 -6.80 9.78
CA SER A 159 -5.36 -7.83 8.86
C SER A 159 -6.47 -8.68 8.25
N PHE A 160 -6.31 -8.99 6.98
CA PHE A 160 -7.20 -9.89 6.25
C PHE A 160 -7.14 -11.33 6.82
N PRO A 161 -8.24 -12.11 6.74
CA PRO A 161 -8.25 -13.51 7.10
C PRO A 161 -7.14 -14.33 6.42
N LEU A 162 -6.45 -15.16 7.21
CA LEU A 162 -5.42 -16.06 6.72
C LEU A 162 -5.97 -17.05 5.67
N PRO A 163 -5.20 -17.40 4.62
CA PRO A 163 -5.59 -18.38 3.60
C PRO A 163 -6.24 -19.65 4.12
N TRP A 164 -5.77 -20.23 5.22
CA TRP A 164 -6.36 -21.47 5.77
C TRP A 164 -7.83 -21.33 6.12
N LYS A 165 -8.30 -20.12 6.49
CA LYS A 165 -9.72 -19.88 6.81
C LYS A 165 -10.65 -20.12 5.62
N TYR A 166 -10.14 -20.07 4.39
CA TYR A 166 -10.90 -20.37 3.18
C TYR A 166 -10.95 -21.87 2.83
N GLY A 167 -10.20 -22.69 3.57
CA GLY A 167 -10.46 -24.12 3.70
C GLY A 167 -9.69 -25.02 2.74
N TYR A 168 -8.55 -24.59 2.18
CA TYR A 168 -7.71 -25.46 1.34
C TYR A 168 -7.24 -26.75 2.02
N HIS A 169 -7.16 -26.77 3.36
CA HIS A 169 -6.74 -27.92 4.18
C HIS A 169 -7.93 -28.77 4.68
N HIS A 170 -9.16 -28.35 4.42
CA HIS A 170 -10.37 -29.09 4.79
C HIS A 170 -10.87 -29.95 3.62
N THR A 171 -11.78 -30.87 3.92
CA THR A 171 -12.53 -31.62 2.91
C THR A 171 -13.86 -30.95 2.58
N LYS A 172 -14.42 -31.26 1.40
CA LYS A 172 -15.77 -30.82 0.97
C LYS A 172 -16.57 -31.97 0.35
N HIS A 173 -17.89 -31.80 0.30
CA HIS A 173 -18.81 -32.80 -0.27
C HIS A 173 -18.83 -32.88 -1.80
N SER A 174 -18.23 -31.91 -2.49
CA SER A 174 -18.15 -31.94 -3.94
C SER A 174 -16.80 -31.43 -4.44
N ARG A 175 -16.38 -31.94 -5.60
CA ARG A 175 -15.16 -31.49 -6.30
C ARG A 175 -15.19 -29.98 -6.53
N THR A 176 -16.32 -29.47 -6.99
CA THR A 176 -16.52 -28.04 -7.27
C THR A 176 -16.38 -27.21 -6.00
N ALA A 177 -17.02 -27.59 -4.90
CA ALA A 177 -16.90 -26.87 -3.64
C ALA A 177 -15.47 -26.85 -3.10
N MET A 178 -14.73 -27.96 -3.26
CA MET A 178 -13.31 -28.03 -2.87
C MET A 178 -12.44 -27.14 -3.76
N ALA A 179 -12.64 -27.18 -5.07
CA ALA A 179 -11.89 -26.35 -6.01
C ALA A 179 -12.12 -24.85 -5.72
N HIS A 180 -13.35 -24.41 -5.49
CA HIS A 180 -13.64 -23.04 -5.09
C HIS A 180 -13.03 -22.66 -3.74
N ALA A 181 -13.09 -23.54 -2.73
CA ALA A 181 -12.45 -23.29 -1.44
C ALA A 181 -10.93 -23.07 -1.59
N ALA A 182 -10.31 -23.87 -2.45
CA ALA A 182 -8.89 -23.78 -2.72
C ALA A 182 -8.53 -22.51 -3.53
N ILE A 183 -9.33 -22.11 -4.53
CA ILE A 183 -9.13 -20.84 -5.25
C ILE A 183 -9.30 -19.62 -4.33
N ARG A 184 -10.32 -19.60 -3.48
CA ARG A 184 -10.45 -18.52 -2.48
C ARG A 184 -9.24 -18.47 -1.55
N SER A 185 -8.74 -19.63 -1.13
CA SER A 185 -7.53 -19.70 -0.30
C SER A 185 -6.31 -19.15 -1.04
N ARG A 186 -6.14 -19.50 -2.32
CA ARG A 186 -5.10 -18.95 -3.22
C ARG A 186 -5.18 -17.43 -3.28
N ASP A 187 -6.36 -16.87 -3.44
CA ASP A 187 -6.56 -15.42 -3.57
C ASP A 187 -6.26 -14.67 -2.27
N ALA A 188 -6.54 -15.28 -1.11
CA ALA A 188 -6.13 -14.72 0.18
C ALA A 188 -4.59 -14.58 0.32
N PHE A 189 -3.78 -15.39 -0.38
CA PHE A 189 -2.32 -15.19 -0.39
C PHE A 189 -1.91 -13.92 -1.13
N ILE A 190 -2.65 -13.50 -2.17
CA ILE A 190 -2.38 -12.21 -2.85
C ILE A 190 -2.53 -11.06 -1.85
N ILE A 191 -3.58 -11.10 -1.03
CA ILE A 191 -3.86 -10.07 -0.05
C ILE A 191 -2.78 -10.06 1.05
N MET A 192 -2.33 -11.24 1.49
CA MET A 192 -1.21 -11.37 2.43
C MET A 192 0.10 -10.81 1.85
N ALA A 193 0.39 -11.05 0.56
CA ALA A 193 1.54 -10.48 -0.12
C ALA A 193 1.48 -8.95 -0.21
N ALA A 194 0.28 -8.41 -0.45
CA ALA A 194 0.04 -6.96 -0.43
C ALA A 194 0.25 -6.36 0.97
N GLU A 195 -0.23 -7.04 2.03
CA GLU A 195 0.00 -6.64 3.43
C GLU A 195 1.48 -6.63 3.78
N LEU A 196 2.22 -7.66 3.39
CA LEU A 196 3.68 -7.70 3.56
C LEU A 196 4.40 -6.59 2.79
N SER A 197 3.94 -6.25 1.59
CA SER A 197 4.51 -5.17 0.79
C SER A 197 4.27 -3.81 1.43
N TYR A 198 3.06 -3.58 1.96
CA TYR A 198 2.73 -2.40 2.75
C TYR A 198 3.63 -2.27 3.97
N LEU A 199 3.74 -3.35 4.75
CA LEU A 199 4.63 -3.39 5.90
C LEU A 199 6.07 -3.11 5.45
N LEU A 200 6.60 -3.80 4.45
CA LEU A 200 7.97 -3.55 3.98
C LEU A 200 8.21 -2.09 3.54
N ALA A 201 7.23 -1.47 2.87
CA ALA A 201 7.32 -0.08 2.46
C ALA A 201 7.44 0.86 3.67
N LEU A 202 6.66 0.61 4.73
CA LEU A 202 6.80 1.35 5.97
C LEU A 202 8.19 1.17 6.61
N ALA A 203 8.79 -0.03 6.54
CA ALA A 203 10.07 -0.33 7.21
C ALA A 203 11.24 0.34 6.50
N SER A 204 11.03 0.59 5.22
CA SER A 204 12.00 1.21 4.34
C SER A 204 11.91 2.74 4.37
N ALA A 205 10.86 3.30 4.97
CA ALA A 205 10.74 4.74 5.11
C ALA A 205 11.80 5.27 6.09
N PRO A 206 12.61 6.27 5.70
CA PRO A 206 13.58 6.87 6.60
C PRO A 206 12.85 7.52 7.77
N MET A 207 13.28 7.23 8.99
CA MET A 207 12.82 7.95 10.18
C MET A 207 13.21 9.43 9.99
N SER A 208 12.23 10.31 9.77
CA SER A 208 12.49 11.74 9.80
C SER A 208 12.94 12.08 11.23
N THR A 209 14.24 12.29 11.42
CA THR A 209 14.80 12.84 12.66
C THR A 209 14.54 14.34 12.74
N GLU A 210 13.30 14.77 12.51
CA GLU A 210 12.88 16.16 12.72
C GLU A 210 12.35 16.32 14.14
N ASP A 211 13.19 15.99 15.12
CA ASP A 211 13.13 16.51 16.48
C ASP A 211 14.38 17.37 16.82
N ASP A 212 15.23 17.68 15.84
CA ASP A 212 16.27 18.71 15.93
C ASP A 212 15.91 19.88 15.01
N GLU A 213 15.82 21.09 15.56
CA GLU A 213 15.52 22.38 14.92
C GLU A 213 14.05 22.76 14.67
N PHE A 214 13.20 22.70 15.70
CA PHE A 214 12.31 23.85 15.97
C PHE A 214 12.98 24.78 16.97
N HIS A 215 14.07 25.42 16.56
CA HIS A 215 14.46 26.67 17.18
C HIS A 215 13.37 27.70 16.85
N VAL A 216 12.51 27.93 17.83
CA VAL A 216 11.70 29.13 17.98
C VAL A 216 12.65 30.32 17.98
N VAL A 217 13.00 30.84 16.81
CA VAL A 217 13.47 32.23 16.70
C VAL A 217 12.21 33.07 16.79
N GLY A 218 12.03 33.63 17.98
CA GLY A 218 10.96 34.55 18.31
C GLY A 218 10.82 35.64 17.25
N SER A 219 9.59 35.76 16.76
CA SER A 219 9.09 37.00 16.20
C SER A 219 8.95 38.05 17.32
N VAL A 220 9.96 38.90 17.50
CA VAL A 220 9.92 40.27 18.05
C VAL A 220 11.18 40.95 17.45
N ASP A 221 11.20 42.06 16.72
CA ASP A 221 10.33 43.22 16.74
C ASP A 221 10.29 43.91 15.36
N ARG A 222 9.13 44.48 15.04
CA ARG A 222 8.95 45.45 13.95
C ARG A 222 9.19 46.83 14.55
N THR A 223 9.55 47.82 13.70
CA THR A 223 9.66 49.27 14.00
C THR A 223 10.82 49.65 14.93
N ASP A 224 11.85 50.42 14.55
CA ASP A 224 11.83 51.72 13.90
C ASP A 224 13.13 52.00 13.10
N ARG A 225 12.98 52.53 11.88
CA ARG A 225 14.09 53.12 11.11
C ARG A 225 13.67 54.47 10.54
N TRP A 226 13.64 55.49 11.40
CA TRP A 226 13.80 56.89 11.00
C TRP A 226 15.22 57.32 11.38
N LYS A 227 16.12 57.38 10.39
CA LYS A 227 17.42 58.04 10.55
C LYS A 227 17.22 59.53 10.27
N LEU A 228 17.21 60.33 11.33
CA LEU A 228 17.46 61.77 11.26
C LEU A 228 18.74 62.07 12.06
N GLY A 229 19.61 62.90 11.48
CA GLY A 229 20.40 63.86 12.25
C GLY A 229 21.71 63.35 12.86
N ARG A 230 22.83 63.81 12.27
CA ARG A 230 24.13 64.02 12.91
C ARG A 230 24.00 64.54 14.35
N SER A 231 24.89 64.10 15.24
CA SER A 231 25.70 64.99 16.09
C SER A 231 26.90 64.23 16.67
N ASP A 232 28.03 64.93 16.67
CA ASP A 232 29.36 64.52 17.12
C ASP A 232 29.48 64.36 18.65
N SER A 233 30.63 63.81 19.04
CA SER A 233 31.42 64.00 20.28
C SER A 233 31.41 62.90 21.37
N VAL A 234 32.50 62.10 21.32
CA VAL A 234 33.53 61.86 22.35
C VAL A 234 33.14 62.07 23.83
N VAL A 235 33.41 61.08 24.69
CA VAL A 235 34.41 61.10 25.81
C VAL A 235 34.61 59.67 26.32
N VAL A 236 35.86 59.21 26.30
CA VAL A 236 36.38 58.07 27.07
C VAL A 236 36.83 58.64 28.42
N VAL A 237 36.38 58.05 29.52
CA VAL A 237 36.98 58.27 30.85
C VAL A 237 37.51 56.91 31.30
N ASP A 238 38.82 56.87 31.52
CA ASP A 238 39.50 55.75 32.16
C ASP A 238 40.19 56.27 33.44
N ALA A 239 39.96 55.56 34.54
CA ALA A 239 40.56 55.69 35.86
C ALA A 239 40.05 54.44 36.61
N THR A 240 40.85 53.46 36.99
CA THR A 240 42.21 53.42 37.55
C THR A 240 42.75 51.99 37.42
#